data_AF-A0A2E0K2N7-F1
#
_entry.id   AF-A0A2E0K2N7-F1
#
_cell.length_a   1.000
_cell.length_b   1.000
_cell.length_c   1.000
_cell.angle_alpha   90.00
_cell.angle_beta   90.00
_cell.angle_gamma   90.00
#
_symmetry.space_group_name_H-M   'P 1'
#
loop_
_entity.id
_entity.type
_entity.pdbx_description
1 polymer ?
#
loop_
_entity_poly.entity_id
_entity_poly.type
_entity_poly.pdbx_seq_one_letter_code
_entity_poly.pdbx_strand_id
1 'polypeptide(L)'
;MESPEDALRQAQAAEVEGDLIQAESLLRAASKRWKREPEFKMRHARVLRAIGQERKALKVYRAVLKAHPQRADAAMGAAQTATSLNKLKLAESLWSRALSVGVQADVATEGLCRTIWTRGRKEESWERAKVAFVQGGSSSRILHDFLRECAPIIGTSVPEIDLLETGQLDTDFTPIESRRELNLKPVTFSGDSVEAMAGMSATDLSAPANQEVTELLGLNETRPQVDMSALQGDSKPVETAIEAEIPEDLLDFD
;
A
#
# COMPACT_ATOMS: atom_id res chain seq x y z
N MET A 1 29.58 -0.52 28.80
CA MET A 1 28.25 -0.89 28.26
C MET A 1 27.80 -2.13 28.98
N GLU A 2 26.82 -2.03 29.88
CA GLU A 2 26.41 -3.12 30.76
C GLU A 2 25.18 -3.88 30.23
N SER A 3 24.31 -3.21 29.46
CA SER A 3 23.15 -3.81 28.78
C SER A 3 23.25 -3.74 27.23
N PRO A 4 22.67 -4.71 26.48
CA PRO A 4 22.55 -4.62 25.02
C PRO A 4 21.77 -3.39 24.55
N GLU A 5 20.73 -2.98 25.29
CA GLU A 5 19.93 -1.80 24.95
C GLU A 5 20.73 -0.50 25.07
N ASP A 6 21.61 -0.40 26.07
CA ASP A 6 22.50 0.76 26.21
C ASP A 6 23.44 0.87 25.01
N ALA A 7 23.89 -0.26 24.47
CA ALA A 7 24.75 -0.26 23.28
C ALA A 7 24.02 0.18 22.02
N LEU A 8 22.74 -0.17 21.88
CA LEU A 8 21.91 0.34 20.79
C LEU A 8 21.63 1.83 20.93
N ARG A 9 21.33 2.31 22.17
CA ARG A 9 21.14 3.73 22.43
C ARG A 9 22.39 4.56 22.13
N GLN A 10 23.57 4.10 22.57
CA GLN A 10 24.83 4.79 22.27
C GLN A 10 25.16 4.81 20.78
N ALA A 11 24.93 3.70 20.08
CA ALA A 11 25.12 3.66 18.63
C ALA A 11 24.15 4.63 17.91
N GLN A 12 22.89 4.68 18.34
CA GLN A 12 21.90 5.59 17.77
C GLN A 12 22.21 7.06 18.06
N ALA A 13 22.69 7.38 19.26
CA ALA A 13 23.15 8.73 19.58
C ALA A 13 24.27 9.17 18.62
N ALA A 14 25.28 8.32 18.41
CA ALA A 14 26.36 8.60 17.46
C ALA A 14 25.87 8.69 15.99
N GLU A 15 24.85 7.93 15.60
CA GLU A 15 24.22 8.04 14.26
C GLU A 15 23.50 9.40 14.09
N VAL A 16 22.79 9.87 15.12
CA VAL A 16 22.07 11.16 15.10
C VAL A 16 23.03 12.34 15.14
N GLU A 17 24.13 12.22 15.87
CA GLU A 17 25.22 13.21 15.91
C GLU A 17 25.97 13.29 14.57
N GLY A 18 25.86 12.26 13.71
CA GLY A 18 26.51 12.19 12.41
C GLY A 18 27.89 11.54 12.45
N ASP A 19 28.36 11.10 13.63
CA ASP A 19 29.63 10.43 13.83
C ASP A 19 29.56 8.94 13.46
N LEU A 20 29.39 8.68 12.15
CA LEU A 20 29.22 7.33 11.60
C LEU A 20 30.39 6.39 11.92
N ILE A 21 31.61 6.92 12.05
CA ILE A 21 32.80 6.12 12.37
C ILE A 21 32.72 5.60 13.82
N GLN A 22 32.28 6.45 14.75
CA GLN A 22 32.11 6.05 16.14
C GLN A 22 30.97 5.03 16.26
N ALA A 23 29.84 5.26 15.57
CA ALA A 23 28.73 4.31 15.50
C ALA A 23 29.18 2.94 14.97
N GLU A 24 30.00 2.90 13.91
CA GLU A 24 30.56 1.66 13.35
C GLU A 24 31.38 0.89 14.39
N SER A 25 32.26 1.60 15.11
CA SER A 25 33.14 1.01 16.11
C SER A 25 32.35 0.42 17.29
N LEU A 26 31.33 1.13 17.77
CA LEU A 26 30.44 0.71 18.86
C LEU A 26 29.63 -0.52 18.44
N LEU A 27 29.01 -0.49 17.26
CA LEU A 27 28.23 -1.61 16.72
C LEU A 27 29.10 -2.83 16.39
N ARG A 28 30.35 -2.62 15.96
CA ARG A 28 31.32 -3.70 15.74
C ARG A 28 31.74 -4.36 17.05
N ALA A 29 31.95 -3.58 18.12
CA ALA A 29 32.24 -4.12 19.44
C ALA A 29 31.01 -4.87 20.01
N ALA A 30 29.83 -4.28 19.89
CA ALA A 30 28.57 -4.85 20.34
C ALA A 30 28.26 -6.18 19.62
N SER A 31 28.38 -6.24 18.29
CA SER A 31 28.12 -7.47 17.52
C SER A 31 29.08 -8.62 17.85
N LYS A 32 30.29 -8.33 18.35
CA LYS A 32 31.23 -9.36 18.84
C LYS A 32 30.82 -9.91 20.21
N ARG A 33 30.31 -9.04 21.09
CA ARG A 33 29.85 -9.40 22.43
C ARG A 33 28.53 -10.17 22.38
N TRP A 34 27.56 -9.67 21.60
CA TRP A 34 26.22 -10.25 21.45
C TRP A 34 26.05 -10.92 20.09
N LYS A 35 26.75 -12.05 19.88
CA LYS A 35 26.75 -12.76 18.59
C LYS A 35 25.38 -13.33 18.20
N ARG A 36 24.55 -13.63 19.20
CA ARG A 36 23.19 -14.20 19.06
C ARG A 36 22.16 -13.18 18.59
N GLU A 37 22.42 -11.89 18.81
CA GLU A 37 21.48 -10.83 18.43
C GLU A 37 21.79 -10.32 17.02
N PRO A 38 20.93 -10.60 16.02
CA PRO A 38 21.13 -10.13 14.66
C PRO A 38 20.98 -8.61 14.50
N GLU A 39 20.34 -7.92 15.44
CA GLU A 39 20.05 -6.48 15.35
C GLU A 39 21.32 -5.63 15.29
N PHE A 40 22.33 -5.93 16.11
CA PHE A 40 23.62 -5.25 16.07
C PHE A 40 24.29 -5.37 14.70
N LYS A 41 24.25 -6.56 14.09
CA LYS A 41 24.80 -6.79 12.75
C LYS A 41 24.00 -6.06 11.68
N MET A 42 22.67 -5.99 11.83
CA MET A 42 21.79 -5.25 10.92
C MET A 42 22.07 -3.75 10.96
N ARG A 43 22.12 -3.14 12.16
CA ARG A 43 22.49 -1.72 12.30
C ARG A 43 23.92 -1.45 11.82
N HIS A 44 24.88 -2.33 12.17
CA HIS A 44 26.26 -2.22 11.68
C HIS A 44 26.32 -2.18 10.14
N ALA A 45 25.55 -3.03 9.47
CA ALA A 45 25.47 -3.05 8.02
C ALA A 45 24.82 -1.77 7.43
N ARG A 46 23.81 -1.20 8.10
CA ARG A 46 23.20 0.10 7.71
C ARG A 46 24.21 1.24 7.83
N VAL A 47 24.91 1.34 8.95
CA VAL A 47 25.96 2.35 9.18
C VAL A 47 27.10 2.19 8.17
N LEU A 48 27.55 0.96 7.91
CA LEU A 48 28.56 0.71 6.87
C LEU A 48 28.11 1.18 5.48
N ARG A 49 26.82 1.07 5.16
CA ARG A 49 26.26 1.59 3.91
C ARG A 49 26.25 3.13 3.91
N ALA A 50 25.88 3.77 5.01
CA ALA A 50 25.92 5.23 5.15
C ALA A 50 27.34 5.80 5.00
N ILE A 51 28.37 5.07 5.48
CA ILE A 51 29.79 5.43 5.28
C ILE A 51 30.25 5.22 3.82
N GLY A 52 29.46 4.54 2.98
CA GLY A 52 29.83 4.16 1.61
C GLY A 52 30.64 2.86 1.51
N GLN A 53 30.80 2.11 2.60
CA GLN A 53 31.49 0.82 2.62
C GLN A 53 30.55 -0.34 2.24
N GLU A 54 29.88 -0.21 1.10
CA GLU A 54 28.84 -1.14 0.65
C GLU A 54 29.33 -2.59 0.52
N ARG A 55 30.59 -2.79 0.10
CA ARG A 55 31.18 -4.14 0.00
C ARG A 55 31.25 -4.85 1.34
N LYS A 56 31.51 -4.12 2.43
CA LYS A 56 31.53 -4.67 3.79
C LYS A 56 30.11 -4.85 4.30
N ALA A 57 29.22 -3.87 4.07
CA ALA A 57 27.81 -3.97 4.43
C ALA A 57 27.15 -5.23 3.83
N LEU A 58 27.37 -5.49 2.54
CA LEU A 58 26.82 -6.69 1.87
C LEU A 58 27.32 -7.99 2.52
N LYS A 59 28.58 -8.06 2.95
CA LYS A 59 29.10 -9.24 3.67
C LYS A 59 28.38 -9.45 5.00
N VAL A 60 28.15 -8.38 5.74
CA VAL A 60 27.44 -8.42 7.03
C VAL A 60 25.97 -8.84 6.82
N TYR A 61 25.25 -8.22 5.89
CA TYR A 61 23.87 -8.62 5.57
C TYR A 61 23.76 -10.09 5.15
N ARG A 62 24.69 -10.58 4.30
CA ARG A 62 24.71 -11.99 3.89
C ARG A 62 25.01 -12.92 5.06
N ALA A 63 25.85 -12.51 6.02
CA ALA A 63 26.09 -13.30 7.23
C ALA A 63 24.82 -13.38 8.09
N VAL A 64 24.07 -12.27 8.21
CA VAL A 64 22.78 -12.27 8.91
C VAL A 64 21.76 -13.16 8.20
N LEU A 65 21.64 -13.07 6.87
CA LEU A 65 20.74 -13.92 6.09
C LEU A 65 21.05 -15.41 6.15
N LYS A 66 22.32 -15.77 6.34
CA LYS A 66 22.73 -17.18 6.55
C LYS A 66 22.28 -17.69 7.92
N ALA A 67 22.36 -16.85 8.95
CA ALA A 67 21.93 -17.21 10.30
C ALA A 67 20.41 -17.15 10.48
N HIS A 68 19.76 -16.17 9.85
CA HIS A 68 18.33 -15.89 9.95
C HIS A 68 17.73 -15.73 8.55
N PRO A 69 17.40 -16.85 7.88
CA PRO A 69 16.94 -16.83 6.50
C PRO A 69 15.57 -16.17 6.29
N GLN A 70 14.75 -16.10 7.34
CA GLN A 70 13.38 -15.54 7.33
C GLN A 70 13.33 -14.03 7.62
N ARG A 71 14.48 -13.34 7.77
CA ARG A 71 14.46 -11.92 8.10
C ARG A 71 14.30 -11.05 6.84
N ALA A 72 13.11 -10.50 6.66
CA ALA A 72 12.73 -9.62 5.54
C ALA A 72 13.68 -8.41 5.40
N ASP A 73 13.95 -7.69 6.51
CA ASP A 73 14.84 -6.53 6.53
C ASP A 73 16.25 -6.82 6.01
N ALA A 74 16.78 -8.01 6.33
CA ALA A 74 18.11 -8.43 5.93
C ALA A 74 18.15 -8.75 4.44
N ALA A 75 17.08 -9.33 3.89
CA ALA A 75 16.96 -9.61 2.47
C ALA A 75 16.88 -8.31 1.67
N MET A 76 16.03 -7.38 2.09
CA MET A 76 15.90 -6.06 1.48
C MET A 76 17.21 -5.26 1.55
N GLY A 77 17.83 -5.16 2.72
CA GLY A 77 19.11 -4.45 2.88
C GLY A 77 20.25 -5.06 2.05
N ALA A 78 20.30 -6.39 1.95
CA ALA A 78 21.26 -7.09 1.08
C ALA A 78 21.00 -6.80 -0.41
N ALA A 79 19.74 -6.78 -0.84
CA ALA A 79 19.36 -6.55 -2.22
C ALA A 79 19.64 -5.10 -2.66
N GLN A 80 19.30 -4.11 -1.83
CA GLN A 80 19.61 -2.70 -2.06
C GLN A 80 21.12 -2.45 -2.14
N THR A 81 21.91 -3.03 -1.22
CA THR A 81 23.37 -2.91 -1.26
C THR A 81 24.00 -3.62 -2.46
N ALA A 82 23.45 -4.76 -2.89
CA ALA A 82 23.89 -5.44 -4.10
C ALA A 82 23.59 -4.62 -5.37
N THR A 83 22.43 -3.96 -5.41
CA THR A 83 22.02 -3.05 -6.49
C THR A 83 22.96 -1.86 -6.57
N SER A 84 23.27 -1.23 -5.44
CA SER A 84 24.19 -0.07 -5.35
C SER A 84 25.62 -0.45 -5.79
N LEU A 85 26.07 -1.67 -5.47
CA LEU A 85 27.34 -2.24 -5.94
C LEU A 85 27.34 -2.69 -7.41
N ASN A 86 26.25 -2.50 -8.15
CA ASN A 86 26.04 -2.94 -9.53
C ASN A 86 26.24 -4.45 -9.73
N LYS A 87 25.96 -5.27 -8.70
CA LYS A 87 26.02 -6.74 -8.77
C LYS A 87 24.65 -7.30 -9.16
N LEU A 88 24.20 -6.96 -10.36
CA LEU A 88 22.82 -7.13 -10.81
C LEU A 88 22.30 -8.56 -10.68
N LYS A 89 23.05 -9.58 -11.14
CA LYS A 89 22.67 -11.00 -11.01
C LYS A 89 22.41 -11.42 -9.56
N LEU A 90 23.24 -10.91 -8.64
CA LEU A 90 23.10 -11.21 -7.22
C LEU A 90 21.96 -10.41 -6.61
N ALA A 91 21.76 -9.16 -7.03
CA ALA A 91 20.66 -8.32 -6.59
C ALA A 91 19.30 -8.92 -6.96
N GLU A 92 19.12 -9.39 -8.20
CA GLU A 92 17.91 -10.10 -8.63
C GLU A 92 17.59 -11.30 -7.72
N SER A 93 18.60 -12.14 -7.44
CA SER A 93 18.40 -13.32 -6.57
C SER A 93 18.00 -12.93 -5.13
N LEU A 94 18.49 -11.79 -4.64
CA LEU A 94 18.18 -11.29 -3.30
C LEU A 94 16.82 -10.61 -3.25
N TRP A 95 16.42 -9.88 -4.29
CA TRP A 95 15.08 -9.29 -4.40
C TRP A 95 13.99 -10.36 -4.53
N SER A 96 14.21 -11.38 -5.36
CA SER A 96 13.30 -12.54 -5.43
C SER A 96 13.16 -13.24 -4.08
N ARG A 97 14.27 -13.36 -3.33
CA ARG A 97 14.23 -13.88 -1.96
C ARG A 97 13.50 -12.93 -1.01
N ALA A 98 13.68 -11.62 -1.12
CA ALA A 98 12.97 -10.63 -0.32
C ALA A 98 11.45 -10.75 -0.48
N LEU A 99 10.98 -10.95 -1.72
CA LEU A 99 9.57 -11.26 -2.02
C LEU A 99 9.11 -12.54 -1.31
N SER A 100 9.90 -13.63 -1.37
CA SER A 100 9.53 -14.90 -0.72
C SER A 100 9.47 -14.84 0.81
N VAL A 101 10.19 -13.90 1.42
CA VAL A 101 10.26 -13.73 2.87
C VAL A 101 9.15 -12.80 3.39
N GLY A 102 8.39 -12.15 2.50
CA GLY A 102 7.27 -11.28 2.88
C GLY A 102 7.63 -9.81 3.05
N VAL A 103 8.69 -9.31 2.38
CA VAL A 103 8.84 -7.86 2.19
C VAL A 103 7.64 -7.34 1.39
N GLN A 104 7.21 -6.09 1.66
CA GLN A 104 6.16 -5.42 0.89
C GLN A 104 6.36 -5.63 -0.62
N ALA A 105 5.35 -6.23 -1.26
CA ALA A 105 5.43 -6.70 -2.63
C ALA A 105 5.80 -5.57 -3.60
N ASP A 106 5.29 -4.37 -3.38
CA ASP A 106 5.57 -3.18 -4.18
C ASP A 106 7.05 -2.80 -4.19
N VAL A 107 7.61 -2.58 -2.99
CA VAL A 107 9.01 -2.16 -2.81
C VAL A 107 9.96 -3.21 -3.34
N ALA A 108 9.69 -4.49 -3.06
CA ALA A 108 10.57 -5.56 -3.51
C ALA A 108 10.47 -5.83 -5.01
N THR A 109 9.29 -5.64 -5.61
CA THR A 109 9.10 -5.78 -7.06
C THR A 109 9.71 -4.60 -7.81
N GLU A 110 9.56 -3.38 -7.31
CA GLU A 110 10.21 -2.20 -7.88
C GLU A 110 11.74 -2.36 -7.87
N GLY A 111 12.31 -2.75 -6.74
CA GLY A 111 13.75 -3.02 -6.62
C GLY A 111 14.22 -4.12 -7.58
N LEU A 112 13.44 -5.20 -7.73
CA LEU A 112 13.72 -6.26 -8.71
C LEU A 112 13.68 -5.72 -10.14
N CYS A 113 12.61 -5.00 -10.51
CA CYS A 113 12.44 -4.45 -11.85
C CYS A 113 13.56 -3.47 -12.19
N ARG A 114 13.91 -2.55 -11.29
CA ARG A 114 15.07 -1.66 -11.48
C ARG A 114 16.39 -2.42 -11.69
N THR A 115 16.60 -3.55 -11.01
CA THR A 115 17.79 -4.39 -11.26
C THR A 115 17.78 -5.07 -12.64
N ILE A 116 16.62 -5.53 -13.10
CA ILE A 116 16.46 -6.14 -14.43
C ILE A 116 16.61 -5.08 -15.53
N TRP A 117 16.05 -3.89 -15.29
CA TRP A 117 16.15 -2.73 -16.17
C TRP A 117 17.60 -2.30 -16.40
N THR A 118 18.36 -2.13 -15.32
CA THR A 118 19.79 -1.77 -15.38
C THR A 118 20.65 -2.85 -16.04
N ARG A 119 20.20 -4.12 -16.01
CA ARG A 119 20.84 -5.23 -16.71
C ARG A 119 20.58 -5.22 -18.23
N GLY A 120 19.62 -4.41 -18.70
CA GLY A 120 19.29 -4.24 -20.12
C GLY A 120 18.09 -5.05 -20.60
N ARG A 121 17.40 -5.80 -19.73
CA ARG A 121 16.20 -6.58 -20.07
C ARG A 121 14.95 -5.72 -19.84
N LYS A 122 14.82 -4.65 -20.62
CA LYS A 122 13.82 -3.58 -20.38
C LYS A 122 12.39 -4.08 -20.50
N GLU A 123 12.11 -4.90 -21.51
CA GLU A 123 10.77 -5.43 -21.80
C GLU A 123 10.28 -6.35 -20.69
N GLU A 124 11.14 -7.25 -20.19
CA GLU A 124 10.79 -8.13 -19.06
C GLU A 124 10.55 -7.33 -17.78
N SER A 125 11.40 -6.33 -17.51
CA SER A 125 11.23 -5.47 -16.34
C SER A 125 9.89 -4.75 -16.37
N TRP A 126 9.47 -4.25 -17.54
CA TRP A 126 8.19 -3.59 -17.71
C TRP A 126 7.02 -4.53 -17.53
N GLU A 127 7.03 -5.68 -18.22
CA GLU A 127 5.95 -6.65 -18.15
C GLU A 127 5.75 -7.12 -16.70
N ARG A 128 6.86 -7.39 -16.00
CA ARG A 128 6.82 -7.83 -14.60
C ARG A 128 6.30 -6.75 -13.65
N ALA A 129 6.71 -5.49 -13.84
CA ALA A 129 6.19 -4.38 -13.05
C ALA A 129 4.69 -4.14 -13.32
N LYS A 130 4.27 -4.19 -14.59
CA LYS A 130 2.87 -4.04 -14.99
C LYS A 130 1.99 -5.15 -14.42
N VAL A 131 2.40 -6.40 -14.53
CA VAL A 131 1.66 -7.55 -13.99
C VAL A 131 1.53 -7.42 -12.47
N ALA A 132 2.61 -7.06 -11.76
CA ALA A 132 2.55 -6.86 -10.32
C ALA A 132 1.66 -5.68 -9.92
N PHE A 133 1.67 -4.59 -10.67
CA PHE A 133 0.81 -3.43 -10.45
C PHE A 133 -0.67 -3.79 -10.58
N VAL A 134 -1.05 -4.50 -11.66
CA VAL A 134 -2.43 -4.94 -11.88
C VAL A 134 -2.86 -5.97 -10.82
N GLN A 135 -1.98 -6.89 -10.43
CA GLN A 135 -2.26 -7.86 -9.36
C GLN A 135 -2.43 -7.20 -7.99
N GLY A 136 -1.74 -6.09 -7.75
CA GLY A 136 -1.85 -5.29 -6.53
C GLY A 136 -3.04 -4.32 -6.51
N GLY A 137 -4.01 -4.45 -7.41
CA GLY A 137 -5.19 -3.59 -7.44
C GLY A 137 -4.95 -2.20 -8.06
N SER A 138 -3.82 -1.98 -8.73
CA SER A 138 -3.47 -0.71 -9.38
C SER A 138 -3.41 0.50 -8.42
N SER A 139 -3.17 0.28 -7.13
CA SER A 139 -3.07 1.33 -6.11
C SER A 139 -1.63 1.68 -5.72
N SER A 140 -0.65 0.91 -6.18
CA SER A 140 0.77 1.07 -5.84
C SER A 140 1.44 2.21 -6.60
N ARG A 141 1.65 3.34 -5.91
CA ARG A 141 2.38 4.51 -6.46
C ARG A 141 3.81 4.20 -6.86
N ILE A 142 4.50 3.36 -6.07
CA ILE A 142 5.90 3.00 -6.30
C ILE A 142 6.07 2.31 -7.66
N LEU A 143 5.18 1.36 -7.97
CA LEU A 143 5.20 0.67 -9.26
C LEU A 143 4.71 1.57 -10.39
N HIS A 144 3.70 2.41 -10.15
CA HIS A 144 3.21 3.37 -11.14
C HIS A 144 4.30 4.39 -11.54
N ASP A 145 5.04 4.94 -10.57
CA ASP A 145 6.15 5.88 -10.83
C ASP A 145 7.25 5.21 -11.65
N PHE A 146 7.61 3.96 -11.33
CA PHE A 146 8.55 3.19 -12.13
C PHE A 146 8.05 2.97 -13.57
N LEU A 147 6.78 2.62 -13.76
CA LEU A 147 6.18 2.50 -15.10
C LEU A 147 6.18 3.85 -15.82
N ARG A 148 5.90 4.96 -15.14
CA ARG A 148 5.94 6.29 -15.75
C ARG A 148 7.35 6.66 -16.23
N GLU A 149 8.39 6.31 -15.48
CA GLU A 149 9.79 6.48 -15.88
C GLU A 149 10.15 5.61 -17.11
N CYS A 150 9.64 4.39 -17.18
CA CYS A 150 9.96 3.42 -18.24
C CYS A 150 9.16 3.62 -19.54
N ALA A 151 7.94 4.17 -19.45
CA ALA A 151 7.03 4.37 -20.58
C ALA A 151 7.64 5.05 -21.82
N PRO A 152 8.38 6.18 -21.71
CA PRO A 152 8.94 6.85 -22.88
C PRO A 152 9.99 6.00 -23.61
N ILE A 153 10.61 5.04 -22.91
CA ILE A 153 11.68 4.21 -23.48
C ILE A 153 11.11 3.01 -24.23
N ILE A 154 9.96 2.50 -23.81
CA ILE A 154 9.29 1.34 -24.41
C ILE A 154 8.27 1.78 -25.47
N GLY A 155 7.73 2.99 -25.34
CA GLY A 155 6.70 3.53 -26.23
C GLY A 155 5.29 3.00 -25.93
N THR A 156 5.07 2.49 -24.72
CA THR A 156 3.77 1.95 -24.27
C THR A 156 3.10 2.86 -23.26
N SER A 157 1.77 2.84 -23.24
CA SER A 157 0.96 3.57 -22.26
C SER A 157 1.05 2.94 -20.87
N VAL A 158 1.08 3.79 -19.84
CA VAL A 158 1.06 3.39 -18.43
C VAL A 158 -0.39 3.08 -18.05
N PRO A 159 -0.68 1.97 -17.37
CA PRO A 159 -2.02 1.73 -16.82
C PRO A 159 -2.38 2.83 -15.81
N GLU A 160 -3.63 3.29 -15.84
CA GLU A 160 -4.12 4.31 -14.92
C GLU A 160 -4.08 3.79 -13.47
N ILE A 161 -3.75 4.69 -12.54
CA ILE A 161 -3.80 4.40 -11.11
C ILE A 161 -5.26 4.37 -10.66
N ASP A 162 -5.64 3.35 -9.90
CA ASP A 162 -6.98 3.32 -9.30
C ASP A 162 -7.01 4.25 -8.09
N LEU A 163 -7.36 5.52 -8.37
CA LEU A 163 -7.40 6.59 -7.38
C LEU A 163 -8.39 6.30 -6.23
N LEU A 164 -9.41 5.47 -6.48
CA LEU A 164 -10.44 5.12 -5.50
C LEU A 164 -9.86 4.34 -4.31
N GLU A 165 -8.90 3.45 -4.53
CA GLU A 165 -8.22 2.74 -3.44
C GLU A 165 -7.21 3.62 -2.69
N THR A 166 -6.62 4.61 -3.35
CA THR A 166 -5.59 5.45 -2.73
C THR A 166 -6.14 6.49 -1.74
N GLY A 167 -7.47 6.62 -1.64
CA GLY A 167 -8.15 7.53 -0.70
C GLY A 167 -7.85 9.02 -0.93
N GLN A 168 -7.15 9.34 -2.00
CA GLN A 168 -6.80 10.69 -2.40
C GLN A 168 -7.43 10.92 -3.76
N LEU A 169 -8.56 11.64 -3.76
CA LEU A 169 -9.04 12.26 -4.99
C LEU A 169 -7.98 13.29 -5.38
N ASP A 170 -7.29 13.06 -6.50
CA ASP A 170 -6.43 14.10 -7.08
C ASP A 170 -7.26 15.38 -7.21
N THR A 171 -6.84 16.45 -6.52
CA THR A 171 -7.45 17.78 -6.66
C THR A 171 -7.23 18.36 -8.07
N ASP A 172 -6.35 17.72 -8.84
CA ASP A 172 -6.00 18.04 -10.21
C ASP A 172 -6.82 17.19 -11.19
N PHE A 173 -8.12 17.07 -10.95
CA PHE A 173 -9.05 16.54 -11.94
C PHE A 173 -9.10 17.53 -13.11
N THR A 174 -8.24 17.37 -14.10
CA THR A 174 -8.46 17.97 -15.42
C THR A 174 -9.63 17.23 -16.04
N PRO A 175 -10.79 17.87 -16.24
CA PRO A 175 -11.90 17.22 -16.90
C PRO A 175 -11.39 16.74 -18.25
N ILE A 176 -11.52 15.45 -18.53
CA ILE A 176 -11.23 14.95 -19.86
C ILE A 176 -12.22 15.64 -20.80
N GLU A 177 -11.74 16.59 -21.61
CA GLU A 177 -12.47 17.24 -22.71
C GLU A 177 -12.82 16.24 -23.84
N SER A 178 -12.99 14.96 -23.54
CA SER A 178 -13.47 13.93 -24.47
C SER A 178 -14.98 13.76 -24.41
N ARG A 179 -15.70 14.52 -23.58
CA ARG A 179 -17.08 14.86 -23.92
C ARG A 179 -17.02 15.97 -24.96
N ARG A 180 -16.96 15.54 -26.22
CA ARG A 180 -17.34 16.33 -27.41
C ARG A 180 -18.19 17.50 -26.97
N GLU A 181 -17.65 18.70 -27.07
CA GLU A 181 -18.41 19.93 -26.99
C GLU A 181 -19.54 19.83 -28.02
N LEU A 182 -20.70 19.37 -27.57
CA LEU A 182 -21.95 19.59 -28.26
C LEU A 182 -22.19 21.08 -28.11
N ASN A 183 -21.56 21.86 -29.00
CA ASN A 183 -21.90 23.25 -29.27
C ASN A 183 -23.33 23.27 -29.81
N LEU A 184 -24.29 23.06 -28.91
CA LEU A 184 -25.69 23.31 -29.15
C LEU A 184 -25.83 24.81 -29.25
N LYS A 185 -25.89 25.32 -30.49
CA LYS A 185 -26.31 26.69 -30.75
C LYS A 185 -27.61 26.92 -29.99
N PRO A 186 -27.77 28.04 -29.25
CA PRO A 186 -29.00 28.32 -28.55
C PRO A 186 -30.13 28.33 -29.59
N VAL A 187 -31.11 27.45 -29.40
CA VAL A 187 -32.25 27.36 -30.32
C VAL A 187 -33.05 28.66 -30.17
N THR A 188 -32.99 29.52 -31.17
CA THR A 188 -33.85 30.69 -31.26
C THR A 188 -35.22 30.22 -31.74
N PHE A 189 -36.16 30.02 -30.83
CA PHE A 189 -37.55 29.79 -31.19
C PHE A 189 -38.21 31.14 -31.51
N SER A 190 -38.72 31.28 -32.74
CA SER A 190 -39.64 32.37 -33.09
C SER A 190 -40.91 32.21 -32.27
N GLY A 191 -41.29 33.27 -31.56
CA GLY A 191 -42.32 33.26 -30.52
C GLY A 191 -43.73 33.05 -31.04
N ASP A 192 -44.07 31.80 -31.34
CA ASP A 192 -45.45 31.32 -31.28
C ASP A 192 -45.52 30.20 -30.23
N SER A 193 -46.37 30.45 -29.23
CA SER A 193 -46.52 29.82 -27.90
C SER A 193 -45.98 28.40 -27.69
N VAL A 194 -45.23 28.23 -26.57
CA VAL A 194 -44.73 26.94 -26.03
C VAL A 194 -45.85 25.89 -25.85
N GLU A 195 -47.09 26.34 -25.71
CA GLU A 195 -48.27 25.52 -25.50
C GLU A 195 -48.66 24.71 -26.76
N ALA A 196 -48.34 25.21 -27.96
CA ALA A 196 -48.69 24.54 -29.21
C ALA A 196 -47.78 23.32 -29.51
N MET A 197 -46.57 23.25 -28.93
CA MET A 197 -45.63 22.15 -29.20
C MET A 197 -45.80 20.96 -28.25
N ALA A 198 -46.39 21.15 -27.07
CA ALA A 198 -46.59 20.08 -26.09
C ALA A 198 -47.92 19.33 -26.27
N GLY A 199 -48.85 19.82 -27.09
CA GLY A 199 -50.16 19.18 -27.32
C GLY A 199 -51.02 19.04 -26.06
N MET A 200 -50.72 19.80 -25.00
CA MET A 200 -51.40 19.75 -23.71
C MET A 200 -52.05 21.11 -23.43
N SER A 201 -53.32 21.10 -23.05
CA SER A 201 -54.05 22.31 -22.70
C SER A 201 -53.85 22.63 -21.20
N ALA A 202 -53.91 23.91 -20.81
CA ALA A 202 -53.76 24.34 -19.42
C ALA A 202 -54.78 23.67 -18.46
N THR A 203 -55.87 23.12 -18.99
CA THR A 203 -56.87 22.35 -18.25
C THR A 203 -56.42 20.94 -17.89
N ASP A 204 -55.43 20.36 -18.59
CA ASP A 204 -54.89 19.01 -18.32
C ASP A 204 -53.89 19.00 -17.15
N LEU A 205 -53.36 20.17 -16.76
CA LEU A 205 -52.50 20.33 -15.58
C LEU A 205 -53.30 20.42 -14.26
N SER A 206 -54.63 20.49 -14.32
CA SER A 206 -55.52 20.58 -13.16
C SER A 206 -56.11 19.22 -12.77
N ALA A 207 -55.32 18.15 -12.81
CA ALA A 207 -55.67 16.88 -12.19
C ALA A 207 -55.17 16.86 -10.72
N PRO A 208 -56.00 16.50 -9.73
CA PRO A 208 -55.56 16.42 -8.34
C PRO A 208 -54.53 15.29 -8.18
N ALA A 209 -53.53 15.52 -7.33
CA ALA A 209 -52.40 14.61 -7.11
C ALA A 209 -52.86 13.17 -6.84
N ASN A 210 -52.51 12.26 -7.74
CA ASN A 210 -52.71 10.83 -7.54
C ASN A 210 -51.91 10.36 -6.31
N GLN A 211 -52.62 9.76 -5.35
CA GLN A 211 -52.09 9.27 -4.07
C GLN A 211 -50.92 8.26 -4.23
N GLU A 212 -50.81 7.60 -5.38
CA GLU A 212 -49.73 6.66 -5.69
C GLU A 212 -48.36 7.34 -5.89
N VAL A 213 -48.32 8.60 -6.35
CA VAL A 213 -47.05 9.34 -6.55
C VAL A 213 -46.47 9.79 -5.21
N THR A 214 -47.33 10.08 -4.22
CA THR A 214 -46.92 10.45 -2.86
C THR A 214 -46.37 9.28 -2.05
N GLU A 215 -46.78 8.03 -2.34
CA GLU A 215 -46.21 6.83 -1.70
C GLU A 215 -44.83 6.48 -2.28
N LEU A 216 -44.61 6.68 -3.58
CA LEU A 216 -43.33 6.41 -4.26
C LEU A 216 -42.20 7.39 -3.90
N LEU A 217 -42.55 8.65 -3.59
CA LEU A 217 -41.58 9.69 -3.21
C LEU A 217 -41.23 9.68 -1.72
N GLY A 218 -41.82 8.79 -0.91
CA GLY A 218 -41.45 8.61 0.50
C GLY A 218 -41.63 9.86 1.37
N LEU A 219 -42.52 10.78 0.97
CA LEU A 219 -42.76 12.05 1.66
C LEU A 219 -43.81 11.96 2.78
N ASN A 220 -44.26 10.75 3.12
CA ASN A 220 -45.01 10.52 4.35
C ASN A 220 -44.03 10.37 5.52
N GLU A 221 -43.83 11.46 6.26
CA GLU A 221 -43.14 11.46 7.55
C GLU A 221 -43.94 10.67 8.61
N THR A 222 -43.96 9.34 8.51
CA THR A 222 -44.31 8.48 9.64
C THR A 222 -43.01 8.08 10.32
N ARG A 223 -42.58 8.89 11.30
CA ARG A 223 -41.55 8.47 12.26
C ARG A 223 -42.02 7.18 12.92
N PRO A 224 -41.33 6.03 12.76
CA PRO A 224 -41.65 4.87 13.58
C PRO A 224 -41.33 5.25 15.03
N GLN A 225 -42.36 5.32 15.88
CA GLN A 225 -42.19 5.37 17.33
C GLN A 225 -41.51 4.06 17.74
N VAL A 226 -40.20 4.12 17.98
CA VAL A 226 -39.46 3.00 18.56
C VAL A 226 -39.87 2.92 20.03
N ASP A 227 -40.73 1.97 20.36
CA ASP A 227 -41.10 1.66 21.75
C ASP A 227 -39.87 1.10 22.49
N MET A 228 -39.23 1.95 23.30
CA MET A 228 -38.04 1.64 24.10
C MET A 228 -38.37 0.95 25.45
N SER A 229 -39.58 0.40 25.61
CA SER A 229 -40.05 -0.19 26.87
C SER A 229 -39.45 -1.57 27.22
N ALA A 230 -38.47 -2.07 26.46
CA ALA A 230 -37.73 -3.30 26.76
C ALA A 230 -36.30 -3.05 27.28
N LEU A 231 -35.87 -1.79 27.42
CA LEU A 231 -34.53 -1.40 27.88
C LEU A 231 -34.43 -1.12 29.40
N GLN A 232 -35.49 -1.39 30.17
CA GLN A 232 -35.47 -1.36 31.63
C GLN A 232 -35.83 -2.73 32.20
N GLY A 233 -34.80 -3.56 32.37
CA GLY A 233 -34.84 -4.81 33.12
C GLY A 233 -33.50 -5.06 33.79
N ASP A 234 -33.44 -4.67 35.07
CA ASP A 234 -32.49 -5.02 36.13
C ASP A 234 -31.05 -5.44 35.76
N SER A 235 -30.12 -4.52 36.03
CA SER A 235 -28.73 -4.82 36.33
C SER A 235 -28.63 -5.69 37.59
N LYS A 236 -28.28 -6.98 37.43
CA LYS A 236 -27.67 -7.79 38.49
C LYS A 236 -26.29 -8.25 38.03
N PRO A 237 -25.24 -8.12 38.86
CA PRO A 237 -23.90 -8.54 38.52
C PRO A 237 -23.80 -10.06 38.73
N VAL A 238 -23.33 -10.79 37.73
CA VAL A 238 -22.95 -12.19 37.88
C VAL A 238 -21.56 -12.37 37.30
N GLU A 239 -20.61 -12.52 38.23
CA GLU A 239 -19.34 -13.21 38.02
C GLU A 239 -19.64 -14.62 37.49
N THR A 240 -18.90 -15.09 36.48
CA THR A 240 -18.11 -16.34 36.54
C THR A 240 -17.62 -16.72 35.14
N ALA A 241 -16.38 -17.22 35.10
CA ALA A 241 -15.71 -17.76 33.95
C ALA A 241 -16.53 -18.89 33.30
N ILE A 242 -16.53 -18.94 31.97
CA ILE A 242 -16.94 -20.11 31.22
C ILE A 242 -15.67 -20.69 30.61
N GLU A 243 -15.21 -21.78 31.21
CA GLU A 243 -14.28 -22.74 30.63
C GLU A 243 -14.91 -23.26 29.32
N ALA A 244 -14.17 -23.12 28.22
CA ALA A 244 -14.54 -23.75 26.96
C ALA A 244 -14.27 -25.25 27.09
N GLU A 245 -15.33 -26.04 27.32
CA GLU A 245 -15.28 -27.50 27.16
C GLU A 245 -15.02 -27.83 25.69
N ILE A 246 -13.81 -28.32 25.40
CA ILE A 246 -13.45 -28.93 24.14
C ILE A 246 -14.05 -30.35 24.14
N PRO A 247 -14.90 -30.73 23.18
CA PRO A 247 -15.43 -32.09 23.11
C PRO A 247 -14.30 -33.10 22.82
N GLU A 248 -14.22 -34.16 23.62
CA GLU A 248 -13.17 -35.20 23.58
C GLU A 248 -13.22 -36.13 22.35
N ASP A 249 -14.13 -35.91 21.39
CA ASP A 249 -14.30 -36.74 20.18
C ASP A 249 -13.32 -36.41 19.04
N LEU A 250 -12.23 -35.67 19.30
CA LEU A 250 -11.24 -35.30 18.28
C LEU A 250 -9.82 -35.83 18.55
N LEU A 251 -9.66 -36.78 19.48
CA LEU A 251 -8.37 -37.34 19.90
C LEU A 251 -8.21 -38.85 19.69
N ASP A 252 -8.94 -39.45 18.73
CA ASP A 252 -8.65 -40.81 18.26
C ASP A 252 -8.08 -40.79 16.84
N PHE A 253 -6.76 -40.76 16.75
CA PHE A 253 -6.00 -41.24 15.58
C PHE A 253 -5.07 -42.36 16.05
N ASP A 254 -5.52 -43.60 15.92
CA ASP A 254 -4.64 -44.77 15.74
C ASP A 254 -4.22 -44.87 14.26
#